data_AF-R6CKP0-F1
#
_entry.id   AF-R6CKP0-F1
#
_cell.length_a   1.000
_cell.length_b   1.000
_cell.length_c   1.000
_cell.angle_alpha   90.00
_cell.angle_beta   90.00
_cell.angle_gamma   90.00
#
_symmetry.space_group_name_H-M   'P 1'
#
loop_
_entity.id
_entity.type
_entity.pdbx_description
1 polymer ?
#
loop_
_entity_poly.entity_id
_entity_poly.type
_entity_poly.pdbx_seq_one_letter_code
_entity_poly.pdbx_strand_id
1 'polypeptide(L)'
;MGRIKINIGNVVSASANVKNAGSRLSSVRGSLNFTSGSLDWQIKQRYGIEGRISSAARNVAEAEEILRRVSAVMDKAAERYNFTEIKLVRLTGDVRVKR
;
A
#
# COMPACT_ATOMS: atom_id res chain seq x y z
N MET A 1 30.90 -8.94 -11.47
CA MET A 1 29.80 -7.96 -11.70
C MET A 1 28.52 -8.54 -11.13
N GLY A 2 28.14 -8.12 -9.92
CA GLY A 2 26.94 -8.63 -9.23
C GLY A 2 25.69 -8.20 -9.97
N ARG A 3 24.90 -9.17 -10.45
CA ARG A 3 23.60 -8.91 -11.07
C ARG A 3 22.70 -8.30 -10.01
N ILE A 4 22.42 -6.99 -10.10
CA ILE A 4 21.19 -6.45 -9.52
C ILE A 4 20.07 -7.04 -10.36
N LYS A 5 19.66 -8.28 -10.04
CA LYS A 5 18.48 -8.90 -10.59
C LYS A 5 17.32 -8.24 -9.87
N ILE A 6 16.95 -7.06 -10.35
CA ILE A 6 15.80 -6.33 -9.84
C ILE A 6 14.62 -7.28 -10.03
N ASN A 7 14.11 -7.85 -8.94
CA ASN A 7 12.98 -8.74 -9.01
C ASN A 7 11.72 -7.88 -9.11
N ILE A 8 11.51 -7.29 -10.29
CA ILE A 8 10.36 -6.43 -10.62
C ILE A 8 9.06 -7.15 -10.27
N GLY A 9 9.00 -8.47 -10.52
CA GLY A 9 7.88 -9.32 -10.10
C GLY A 9 7.59 -9.24 -8.59
N ASN A 10 8.62 -9.35 -7.73
CA ASN A 10 8.44 -9.21 -6.29
C ASN A 10 7.96 -7.82 -5.88
N VAL A 11 8.46 -6.75 -6.51
CA VAL A 11 8.04 -5.36 -6.21
C VAL A 11 6.58 -5.14 -6.62
N VAL A 12 6.18 -5.65 -7.79
CA VAL A 12 4.80 -5.57 -8.29
C VAL A 12 3.85 -6.37 -7.40
N SER A 13 4.19 -7.62 -7.05
CA SER A 13 3.38 -8.45 -6.16
C SER A 13 3.25 -7.83 -4.76
N ALA A 14 4.32 -7.26 -4.23
CA ALA A 14 4.29 -6.61 -2.93
C ALA A 14 3.47 -5.29 -2.97
N SER A 15 3.52 -4.52 -4.07
CA SER A 15 2.64 -3.35 -4.28
C SER A 15 1.16 -3.76 -4.29
N ALA A 16 0.81 -4.85 -4.98
CA ALA A 16 -0.56 -5.38 -4.98
C ALA A 16 -1.03 -5.79 -3.57
N ASN A 17 -0.16 -6.45 -2.79
CA ASN A 17 -0.46 -6.82 -1.40
C ASN A 17 -0.67 -5.60 -0.51
N VAL A 18 0.13 -4.54 -0.67
CA VAL A 18 -0.03 -3.26 0.06
C VAL A 18 -1.34 -2.59 -0.29
N LYS A 19 -1.73 -2.56 -1.57
CA LYS A 19 -3.03 -2.02 -2.02
C LYS A 19 -4.20 -2.78 -1.40
N ASN A 20 -4.14 -4.11 -1.42
CA ASN A 20 -5.15 -4.97 -0.79
C ASN A 20 -5.26 -4.75 0.72
N ALA A 21 -4.13 -4.59 1.42
CA ALA A 21 -4.11 -4.27 2.84
C ALA A 21 -4.77 -2.91 3.13
N GLY A 22 -4.50 -1.89 2.30
CA GLY A 22 -5.15 -0.59 2.39
C GLY A 22 -6.67 -0.67 2.22
N SER A 23 -7.16 -1.42 1.23
CA SER A 23 -8.60 -1.64 1.04
C SER A 23 -9.26 -2.32 2.24
N ARG A 24 -8.61 -3.33 2.82
CA ARG A 24 -9.10 -4.02 4.02
C ARG A 24 -9.19 -3.09 5.23
N LEU A 25 -8.18 -2.24 5.44
CA LEU A 25 -8.21 -1.24 6.52
C LEU A 25 -9.34 -0.23 6.34
N SER A 26 -9.58 0.23 5.10
CA SER A 26 -10.71 1.13 4.79
C SER A 26 -12.05 0.48 5.14
N SER A 27 -12.23 -0.81 4.82
CA SER A 27 -13.41 -1.57 5.24
C SER A 27 -13.54 -1.67 6.76
N VAL A 28 -12.44 -1.97 7.48
CA VAL A 28 -12.43 -2.02 8.94
C VAL A 28 -12.82 -0.67 9.55
N ARG A 29 -12.26 0.44 9.05
CA ARG A 29 -12.63 1.79 9.50
C ARG A 29 -14.10 2.08 9.26
N GLY A 30 -14.61 1.70 8.09
CA GLY A 30 -16.04 1.79 7.76
C GLY A 30 -16.91 1.03 8.75
N SER A 31 -16.57 -0.23 9.05
CA SER A 31 -17.27 -1.05 10.03
C SER A 31 -17.23 -0.44 11.44
N LEU A 32 -16.08 0.07 11.88
CA LEU A 32 -15.95 0.75 13.17
C LEU A 32 -16.90 1.96 13.27
N ASN A 33 -16.92 2.81 12.25
CA ASN A 33 -17.79 3.98 12.23
C ASN A 33 -19.27 3.59 12.20
N PHE A 34 -19.61 2.57 11.41
CA PHE A 34 -20.98 2.03 11.37
C PHE A 34 -21.40 1.48 12.74
N THR A 35 -20.58 0.63 13.37
CA THR A 35 -20.84 0.09 14.71
C THR A 35 -21.00 1.21 15.74
N SER A 36 -20.19 2.27 15.68
CA SER A 36 -20.36 3.44 16.54
C SER A 36 -21.72 4.12 16.32
N GLY A 37 -22.17 4.22 15.06
CA GLY A 37 -23.47 4.80 14.71
C GLY A 37 -24.66 3.94 15.14
N SER A 38 -24.53 2.62 15.09
CA SER A 38 -25.62 1.68 15.43
C SER A 38 -25.80 1.42 16.92
N LEU A 39 -24.80 1.72 17.74
CA LEU A 39 -24.90 1.55 19.20
C LEU A 39 -25.69 2.69 19.84
N ASP A 40 -26.53 2.33 20.82
CA ASP A 40 -27.25 3.29 21.64
C ASP A 40 -26.28 4.26 22.35
N TRP A 41 -26.65 5.54 22.39
CA TRP A 41 -25.78 6.61 22.89
C TRP A 41 -25.52 6.50 24.40
N GLN A 42 -26.48 6.04 25.19
CA GLN A 42 -26.33 5.88 26.63
C GLN A 42 -25.37 4.72 26.93
N ILE A 43 -25.47 3.63 26.18
CA ILE A 43 -24.54 2.50 26.27
C ILE A 43 -23.13 2.95 25.88
N LYS A 44 -22.98 3.70 24.78
CA LYS A 44 -21.69 4.21 24.32
C LYS A 44 -20.98 5.07 25.37
N GLN A 45 -21.71 6.01 25.96
CA GLN A 45 -21.19 6.91 26.99
C GLN A 45 -20.85 6.14 28.27
N ARG A 46 -21.78 5.33 28.76
CA ARG A 46 -21.63 4.59 30.03
C ARG A 46 -20.40 3.67 30.05
N TYR A 47 -20.08 3.06 28.91
CA TYR A 47 -18.96 2.13 28.78
C TYR A 47 -17.75 2.72 28.04
N GLY A 48 -17.75 4.02 27.72
CA GLY A 48 -16.67 4.69 27.00
C GLY A 48 -16.36 4.08 25.62
N ILE A 49 -17.34 3.43 24.98
CA ILE A 49 -17.16 2.70 23.72
C ILE A 49 -16.86 3.66 22.58
N GLU A 50 -17.50 4.83 22.57
CA GLU A 50 -17.30 5.86 21.53
C GLU A 50 -15.84 6.31 21.44
N GLY A 51 -15.21 6.60 22.58
CA GLY A 51 -13.80 6.98 22.64
C GLY A 51 -12.87 5.87 22.14
N ARG A 52 -13.18 4.61 22.47
CA ARG A 52 -12.40 3.44 22.03
C ARG A 52 -12.53 3.21 20.53
N ILE A 53 -13.75 3.27 19.98
CA ILE A 53 -13.98 3.12 18.54
C ILE A 53 -13.34 4.29 17.77
N SER A 54 -13.49 5.52 18.24
CA SER A 54 -12.86 6.71 17.65
C SER A 54 -11.34 6.61 17.62
N SER A 55 -10.73 6.09 18.69
CA SER A 55 -9.28 5.87 18.75
C SER A 55 -8.84 4.77 17.78
N ALA A 56 -9.58 3.66 17.71
CA ALA A 56 -9.31 2.59 16.75
C ALA A 56 -9.42 3.08 15.30
N ALA A 57 -10.46 3.85 14.96
CA ALA A 57 -10.66 4.42 13.63
C ALA A 57 -9.53 5.37 13.22
N ARG A 58 -9.00 6.16 14.17
CA ARG A 58 -7.81 7.01 13.95
C ARG A 58 -6.55 6.20 13.67
N ASN A 59 -6.26 5.19 14.49
CA ASN A 59 -5.10 4.32 14.28
C ASN A 59 -5.16 3.59 12.93
N VAL A 60 -6.35 3.15 12.51
CA VAL A 60 -6.57 2.56 11.19
C VAL A 60 -6.30 3.57 10.08
N ALA A 61 -6.78 4.81 10.21
CA ALA A 61 -6.51 5.87 9.23
C ALA A 61 -5.01 6.21 9.12
N GLU A 62 -4.27 6.21 10.23
CA GLU A 62 -2.82 6.38 10.21
C GLU A 62 -2.11 5.24 9.47
N ALA A 63 -2.53 3.99 9.72
CA ALA A 63 -2.00 2.83 9.01
C ALA A 63 -2.31 2.87 7.50
N GLU A 64 -3.51 3.31 7.10
CA GLU A 64 -3.86 3.55 5.69
C GLU A 64 -2.92 4.57 5.04
N GLU A 65 -2.63 5.67 5.72
CA GLU A 65 -1.73 6.71 5.21
C GLU A 65 -0.29 6.20 5.04
N ILE A 66 0.20 5.39 5.99
CA ILE A 66 1.50 4.73 5.87
C ILE A 66 1.52 3.80 4.65
N LEU A 67 0.51 2.93 4.49
CA LEU A 67 0.44 2.02 3.35
C LEU A 67 0.34 2.78 2.02
N ARG A 68 -0.38 3.91 1.98
CA ARG A 68 -0.45 4.76 0.79
C ARG A 68 0.92 5.31 0.41
N ARG A 69 1.71 5.75 1.39
CA ARG A 69 3.09 6.22 1.17
C ARG A 69 4.00 5.09 0.68
N VAL A 70 3.91 3.91 1.30
CA VAL A 70 4.66 2.73 0.85
C VAL A 70 4.30 2.36 -0.58
N SER A 71 3.01 2.30 -0.92
CA SER A 71 2.55 2.04 -2.29
C SER A 71 3.13 3.04 -3.29
N ALA A 72 3.14 4.33 -2.94
CA ALA A 72 3.70 5.37 -3.83
C ALA A 72 5.21 5.20 -4.06
N VAL A 73 5.97 4.78 -3.04
CA VAL A 73 7.40 4.46 -3.18
C VAL A 73 7.60 3.23 -4.06
N MET A 74 6.79 2.20 -3.88
CA MET A 74 6.88 0.96 -4.67
C MET A 74 6.52 1.19 -6.14
N ASP A 75 5.49 1.98 -6.42
CA ASP A 75 5.08 2.31 -7.78
C ASP A 75 6.19 3.13 -8.49
N LYS A 76 6.82 4.10 -7.80
CA LYS A 76 8.00 4.81 -8.32
C LYS A 76 9.21 3.90 -8.56
N ALA A 77 9.43 2.93 -7.66
CA ALA A 77 10.52 1.96 -7.83
C ALA A 77 10.28 1.08 -9.06
N ALA A 78 9.07 0.56 -9.22
CA ALA A 78 8.68 -0.25 -10.38
C ALA A 78 8.85 0.53 -11.69
N GLU A 79 8.45 1.80 -11.75
CA GLU A 79 8.63 2.66 -12.92
C GLU A 79 10.12 2.85 -13.27
N ARG A 80 10.96 3.18 -12.28
CA ARG A 80 12.41 3.34 -12.48
C ARG A 80 13.08 2.06 -12.99
N TYR A 81 12.64 0.92 -12.45
CA TYR A 81 13.15 -0.37 -12.86
C TYR A 81 12.76 -0.72 -14.30
N ASN A 82 11.50 -0.50 -14.68
CA ASN A 82 11.05 -0.69 -16.06
C ASN A 82 11.82 0.20 -17.04
N PHE A 83 12.03 1.48 -16.70
CA PHE A 83 12.82 2.40 -17.52
C PHE A 83 14.28 1.93 -17.70
N THR A 84 14.89 1.45 -16.62
CA THR A 84 16.26 0.94 -16.64
C THR A 84 16.38 -0.32 -17.50
N GLU A 85 15.41 -1.24 -17.39
CA GLU A 85 15.35 -2.45 -18.21
C GLU A 85 15.23 -2.11 -19.71
N ILE A 86 14.32 -1.22 -20.09
CA ILE A 86 14.17 -0.76 -21.49
C ILE A 86 15.48 -0.15 -22.01
N LYS A 87 16.16 0.67 -21.19
CA LYS A 87 17.43 1.30 -21.58
C LYS A 87 18.54 0.26 -21.79
N LEU A 88 18.63 -0.74 -20.91
CA LEU A 88 19.60 -1.83 -21.03
C LEU A 88 19.33 -2.71 -22.26
N VAL A 89 18.06 -3.02 -22.55
CA VAL A 89 17.67 -3.78 -23.74
C VAL A 89 18.04 -3.03 -25.01
N ARG A 90 17.78 -1.71 -25.08
CA ARG A 90 18.19 -0.89 -26.23
C ARG A 90 19.71 -0.87 -26.41
N LEU A 91 20.47 -0.61 -25.34
CA LEU A 91 21.93 -0.60 -25.39
C LEU A 91 22.53 -1.95 -25.81
N THR A 92 21.96 -3.06 -25.37
CA THR A 92 22.45 -4.41 -25.74
C THR A 92 21.96 -4.87 -27.11
N GLY A 93 20.79 -4.41 -27.55
CA GLY A 93 20.29 -4.56 -28.91
C GLY A 93 21.15 -3.83 -29.93
N ASP A 94 21.51 -2.57 -29.66
CA ASP A 94 22.40 -1.77 -30.51
C ASP A 94 23.80 -2.39 -30.66
N VAL A 95 24.29 -3.07 -29.61
CA VAL A 95 25.59 -3.77 -29.65
C VAL A 95 25.56 -5.03 -30.53
N ARG A 96 24.40 -5.67 -30.70
CA ARG A 96 24.26 -6.87 -31.56
C ARG A 96 24.13 -6.55 -33.05
N VAL A 97 23.68 -5.35 -33.41
CA VAL A 97 23.54 -4.93 -34.83
C VAL A 97 24.86 -4.41 -35.42
N LYS A 98 25.87 -4.13 -34.59
CA LYS A 98 27.20 -3.65 -35.00
C LYS A 98 28.30 -4.73 -35.12
N ARG A 99 27.95 -6.02 -35.23
CA ARG A 99 28.91 -7.10 -35.47
C ARG A 99 28.69 -7.75 -36.83
#